data_AF-A0A436F804-F1
#
_entry.id   AF-A0A436F804-F1
#
_cell.length_a   1.000
_cell.length_b   1.000
_cell.length_c   1.000
_cell.angle_alpha   90.00
_cell.angle_beta   90.00
_cell.angle_gamma   90.00
#
_symmetry.space_group_name_H-M   'P 1'
#
loop_
_entity.id
_entity.type
_entity.pdbx_description
1 polymer ?
#
loop_
_entity_poly.entity_id
_entity_poly.type
_entity_poly.pdbx_seq_one_letter_code
_entity_poly.pdbx_strand_id
1 'polypeptide(L)'
;PGLIIGFAAETQDLLRNAEAKLKKKGADLIVANDVSQGSGVGSSGVMGGDRNRVRIVSKAGVEEWPEMSKDDVAARLAALIAERLKTIIV
;
A
#
# COMPACT_ATOMS: atom_id res chain seq x y z
N PRO A 1 -18.68 -4.15 6.18
CA PRO A 1 -17.48 -3.59 6.85
C PRO A 1 -17.37 -2.09 6.53
N GLY A 2 -16.96 -1.25 7.49
CA GLY A 2 -16.84 0.20 7.24
C GLY A 2 -15.65 0.58 6.36
N LEU A 3 -14.57 -0.21 6.40
CA LEU A 3 -13.36 0.02 5.63
C LEU A 3 -12.68 -1.32 5.32
N ILE A 4 -12.33 -1.56 4.06
CA ILE A 4 -11.61 -2.76 3.61
C ILE A 4 -10.28 -2.34 2.99
N ILE A 5 -9.18 -2.82 3.57
CA ILE A 5 -7.82 -2.54 3.10
C ILE A 5 -7.14 -3.87 2.76
N GLY A 6 -6.64 -3.99 1.53
CA GLY A 6 -5.81 -5.10 1.10
C GLY A 6 -4.34 -4.70 0.97
N PHE A 7 -3.46 -5.70 0.99
CA PHE A 7 -2.04 -5.54 0.63
C PHE A 7 -1.76 -6.28 -0.68
N ALA A 8 -0.86 -5.73 -1.49
CA ALA A 8 -0.43 -6.31 -2.76
C ALA A 8 1.10 -6.20 -2.89
N ALA A 9 1.78 -7.33 -2.68
CA ALA A 9 3.19 -7.47 -2.99
C ALA A 9 3.31 -7.98 -4.44
N GLU A 10 3.95 -7.20 -5.30
CA GLU A 10 4.12 -7.54 -6.71
C GLU A 10 5.58 -7.48 -7.12
N THR A 11 5.95 -8.26 -8.13
CA THR A 11 7.29 -8.19 -8.75
C THR A 11 7.26 -7.55 -10.15
N GLN A 12 6.06 -7.29 -10.67
CA GLN A 12 5.81 -6.71 -11.99
C GLN A 12 4.40 -6.11 -12.04
N ASP A 13 4.16 -5.18 -12.97
CA ASP A 13 2.83 -4.59 -13.24
C ASP A 13 2.09 -4.09 -11.98
N LEU A 14 2.84 -3.52 -11.02
CA LEU A 14 2.37 -3.23 -9.65
C LEU A 14 1.01 -2.52 -9.62
N LEU A 15 0.86 -1.41 -10.35
CA LEU A 15 -0.36 -0.61 -10.35
C LEU A 15 -1.54 -1.36 -10.97
N ARG A 16 -1.33 -1.97 -12.13
CA ARG A 16 -2.35 -2.77 -12.83
C ARG A 16 -2.87 -3.90 -11.93
N ASN A 17 -1.96 -4.60 -11.25
CA ASN A 17 -2.31 -5.70 -10.36
C ASN A 17 -3.01 -5.22 -9.09
N ALA A 18 -2.60 -4.07 -8.54
CA ALA A 18 -3.25 -3.46 -7.38
C ALA A 18 -4.67 -2.99 -7.70
N GLU A 19 -4.89 -2.31 -8.83
CA GLU A 19 -6.21 -1.87 -9.30
C GLU A 19 -7.15 -3.06 -9.55
N ALA A 20 -6.64 -4.12 -10.20
CA ALA A 20 -7.41 -5.34 -10.42
C ALA A 20 -7.84 -5.99 -9.08
N LYS A 21 -6.94 -6.00 -8.07
CA LYS A 21 -7.24 -6.51 -6.72
C LYS A 21 -8.24 -5.62 -5.99
N LEU A 22 -8.13 -4.30 -6.09
CA LEU A 22 -9.07 -3.34 -5.51
C LEU A 22 -10.50 -3.66 -6.00
N LYS A 23 -10.70 -3.75 -7.31
CA LYS A 23 -11.99 -4.07 -7.93
C LYS A 23 -12.48 -5.48 -7.57
N LYS A 24 -11.62 -6.49 -7.74
CA LYS A 24 -11.99 -7.90 -7.51
C LYS A 24 -12.38 -8.18 -6.06
N LYS A 25 -11.70 -7.56 -5.10
CA LYS A 25 -11.93 -7.78 -3.66
C LYS A 25 -12.97 -6.83 -3.07
N GLY A 26 -13.44 -5.83 -3.83
CA GLY A 26 -14.30 -4.78 -3.31
C GLY A 26 -13.63 -3.97 -2.19
N ALA A 27 -12.30 -3.84 -2.23
CA ALA A 27 -11.56 -3.09 -1.23
C ALA A 27 -11.68 -1.57 -1.47
N ASP A 28 -11.54 -0.79 -0.40
CA ASP A 28 -11.49 0.67 -0.48
C ASP A 28 -10.08 1.16 -0.77
N LEU A 29 -9.07 0.45 -0.24
CA LEU A 29 -7.65 0.71 -0.45
C LEU A 29 -6.88 -0.59 -0.73
N ILE A 30 -5.86 -0.50 -1.58
CA ILE A 30 -4.79 -1.48 -1.69
C ILE A 30 -3.46 -0.79 -1.39
N VAL A 31 -2.73 -1.31 -0.39
CA VAL A 31 -1.34 -0.94 -0.11
C VAL A 31 -0.45 -1.82 -0.99
N ALA A 32 0.11 -1.24 -2.04
CA ALA A 32 0.88 -1.95 -3.05
C ALA A 32 2.37 -1.64 -2.93
N ASN A 33 3.22 -2.67 -2.99
CA ASN A 33 4.68 -2.48 -3.01
C ASN A 33 5.37 -3.45 -3.98
N ASP A 34 6.42 -2.95 -4.64
CA ASP A 34 7.32 -3.76 -5.45
C ASP A 34 8.27 -4.53 -4.53
N VAL A 35 8.21 -5.85 -4.56
CA VAL A 35 9.04 -6.75 -3.74
C VAL A 35 10.12 -7.45 -4.54
N SER A 36 10.33 -7.05 -5.80
CA SER A 36 11.42 -7.56 -6.60
C SER A 36 12.78 -7.15 -6.03
N GLN A 37 13.81 -7.94 -6.33
CA GLN A 37 15.20 -7.61 -6.00
C GLN A 37 15.63 -6.28 -6.63
N GLY A 38 15.02 -5.88 -7.76
CA GLY A 38 15.27 -4.63 -8.48
C GLY A 38 14.37 -3.47 -8.08
N SER A 39 13.61 -3.57 -6.99
CA SER A 39 12.66 -2.54 -6.54
C SER A 39 13.28 -1.17 -6.24
N GLY A 40 14.61 -1.10 -6.11
CA GLY A 40 15.33 0.11 -5.79
C GLY A 40 15.09 0.60 -4.36
N VAL A 41 14.68 -0.31 -3.47
CA VAL A 41 14.42 -0.04 -2.04
C VAL A 41 15.45 -0.76 -1.18
N GLY A 42 16.21 0.02 -0.40
CA GLY A 42 17.29 -0.50 0.43
C GLY A 42 18.37 -1.27 -0.35
N SER A 43 19.43 -1.69 0.35
CA SER A 43 20.48 -2.52 -0.24
C SER A 43 20.08 -4.00 -0.38
N SER A 44 19.10 -4.45 0.41
CA SER A 44 18.65 -5.84 0.48
C SER A 44 17.27 -6.08 -0.12
N GLY A 45 16.66 -5.05 -0.73
CA GLY A 45 15.28 -5.11 -1.20
C GLY A 45 14.25 -5.00 -0.07
N VAL A 46 12.98 -5.07 -0.44
CA VAL A 46 11.85 -4.93 0.51
C VAL A 46 11.66 -6.17 1.41
N MET A 47 11.87 -7.37 0.87
CA MET A 47 11.73 -8.62 1.63
C MET A 47 12.98 -8.89 2.46
N GLY A 48 12.81 -9.00 3.79
CA GLY A 48 13.92 -9.14 4.73
C GLY A 48 14.63 -7.83 5.11
N GLY A 49 14.46 -6.75 4.34
CA GLY A 49 14.94 -5.41 4.70
C GLY A 49 14.06 -4.69 5.72
N ASP A 50 14.48 -3.51 6.15
CA ASP A 50 13.77 -2.59 7.07
C ASP A 50 13.09 -1.42 6.33
N ARG A 51 13.32 -1.29 5.03
CA ARG A 51 12.81 -0.21 4.17
C ARG A 51 11.66 -0.70 3.28
N ASN A 52 10.75 0.20 2.93
CA ASN A 52 9.69 -0.07 1.97
C ASN A 52 9.33 1.20 1.18
N ARG A 53 8.76 1.00 -0.01
CA ARG A 53 8.16 2.06 -0.83
C ARG A 53 6.79 1.56 -1.27
N VAL A 54 5.75 2.18 -0.73
CA VAL A 54 4.36 1.75 -0.95
C VAL A 54 3.62 2.75 -1.82
N ARG A 55 2.60 2.26 -2.51
CA ARG A 55 1.60 3.06 -3.22
C ARG A 55 0.23 2.73 -2.67
N ILE A 56 -0.52 3.75 -2.28
CA ILE A 56 -1.89 3.60 -1.80
C ILE A 56 -2.80 3.74 -2.99
N VAL A 57 -3.37 2.63 -3.45
CA VAL A 57 -4.29 2.57 -4.58
C VAL A 57 -5.72 2.60 -4.06
N SER A 58 -6.51 3.54 -4.53
CA SER A 58 -7.91 3.74 -4.14
C SER A 58 -8.78 4.01 -5.36
N LYS A 59 -10.11 4.06 -5.16
CA LYS A 59 -11.04 4.49 -6.23
C LYS A 59 -10.83 5.94 -6.68
N ALA A 60 -10.22 6.78 -5.84
CA ALA A 60 -9.93 8.18 -6.15
C ALA A 60 -8.60 8.37 -6.89
N GLY A 61 -7.77 7.32 -6.97
CA GLY A 61 -6.45 7.38 -7.58
C GLY A 61 -5.36 6.75 -6.73
N VAL A 62 -4.12 7.02 -7.10
CA VAL A 62 -2.90 6.45 -6.51
C VAL A 62 -2.12 7.54 -5.78
N GLU A 63 -1.80 7.28 -4.51
CA GLU A 63 -0.85 8.09 -3.75
C GLU A 63 0.47 7.34 -3.64
N GLU A 64 1.57 7.94 -4.09
CA GLU A 64 2.90 7.37 -3.95
C GLU A 64 3.58 7.87 -2.69
N TRP A 65 4.12 6.95 -1.89
CA TRP A 65 4.94 7.30 -0.74
C TRP A 65 6.42 7.19 -1.09
N PRO A 66 7.27 8.08 -0.53
CA PRO A 66 8.71 7.92 -0.67
C PRO A 66 9.18 6.61 -0.03
N GLU A 67 10.44 6.25 -0.25
CA GLU A 67 11.04 5.16 0.50
C GLU A 67 11.23 5.56 1.96
N MET A 68 10.69 4.75 2.86
CA MET A 68 10.70 4.99 4.31
C MET A 68 11.07 3.71 5.05
N SER A 69 11.31 3.80 6.36
CA SER A 69 11.38 2.59 7.19
C SER A 69 10.00 1.92 7.24
N LYS A 70 9.96 0.61 7.52
CA LYS A 70 8.72 -0.13 7.70
C LYS A 70 7.91 0.41 8.88
N ASP A 71 8.58 0.90 9.92
CA ASP A 71 7.94 1.52 11.07
C ASP A 71 7.26 2.85 10.69
N ASP A 72 7.93 3.69 9.90
CA ASP A 72 7.34 4.93 9.37
C ASP A 72 6.16 4.64 8.43
N VAL A 73 6.27 3.61 7.59
CA VAL A 73 5.14 3.15 6.74
C VAL A 73 3.97 2.72 7.62
N ALA A 74 4.23 1.94 8.67
CA ALA A 74 3.19 1.47 9.58
C ALA A 74 2.51 2.64 10.31
N ALA A 75 3.29 3.58 10.85
CA ALA A 75 2.77 4.76 11.54
C ALA A 75 1.93 5.63 10.60
N ARG A 76 2.42 5.91 9.39
CA ARG A 76 1.68 6.69 8.39
C ARG A 76 0.41 5.98 7.93
N LEU A 77 0.46 4.66 7.75
CA LEU A 77 -0.70 3.86 7.37
C LEU A 77 -1.75 3.84 8.49
N ALA A 78 -1.34 3.69 9.75
CA ALA A 78 -2.25 3.76 10.88
C ALA A 78 -2.97 5.13 10.97
N ALA A 79 -2.24 6.23 10.75
CA ALA A 79 -2.83 7.57 10.71
C ALA A 79 -3.85 7.71 9.55
N LEU A 80 -3.51 7.24 8.34
CA LEU A 80 -4.43 7.23 7.21
C LEU A 80 -5.71 6.43 7.52
N ILE A 81 -5.58 5.26 8.14
CA ILE A 81 -6.71 4.42 8.53
C ILE A 81 -7.61 5.15 9.53
N ALA A 82 -7.01 5.76 10.55
CA ALA A 82 -7.75 6.51 11.56
C ALA A 82 -8.57 7.66 10.93
N GLU A 83 -7.98 8.41 10.01
CA GLU A 83 -8.70 9.48 9.29
C GLU A 83 -9.85 8.92 8.42
N ARG A 84 -9.63 7.81 7.70
CA ARG A 84 -10.69 7.18 6.90
C ARG A 84 -11.85 6.71 7.77
N LEU A 85 -11.55 6.15 8.95
CA LEU A 85 -12.59 5.68 9.87
C LEU A 85 -13.45 6.82 10.43
N LYS A 86 -12.89 8.03 10.66
CA LYS A 86 -13.66 9.21 11.08
C LYS A 86 -14.69 9.66 10.04
N THR A 87 -14.41 9.42 8.76
CA THR A 87 -15.28 9.85 7.65
C THR A 87 -16.43 8.89 7.35
N ILE A 88 -16.46 7.72 7.99
CA ILE A 88 -17.57 6.77 7.85
C ILE A 88 -18.70 7.24 8.75
N ILE A 89 -19.76 7.79 8.16
CA ILE A 89 -21.01 8.04 8.86
C ILE A 89 -21.72 6.69 9.00
N VAL A 90 -21.96 6.26 10.23
CA VAL A 90 -22.76 5.08 10.57
C VAL A 90 -24.23 5.47 10.62
#